data_AF-W9JG78-F1
#
_entry.id   AF-W9JG78-F1
#
_cell.length_a   1.000
_cell.length_b   1.000
_cell.length_c   1.000
_cell.angle_alpha   90.00
_cell.angle_beta   90.00
_cell.angle_gamma   90.00
#
_symmetry.space_group_name_H-M   'P 1'
#
loop_
_entity.id
_entity.type
_entity.pdbx_description
1 polymer ?
#
loop_
_entity_poly.entity_id
_entity_poly.type
_entity_poly.pdbx_seq_one_letter_code
_entity_poly.pdbx_strand_id
1 'polypeptide(L)'
;MMLNQGDDSAIPVPGVFMFVPGMPVVVNHNTHQGLKLVNGASYTGLDVILDKAHPGHRISADTMVHFGPPAGIILESETTKNFHFVGMPPDTILLTTMSVSIRCQRKRPWQQNDVSRKGLPCAAAFACTDYKVQSRTLERVALELRGTRTTNVDGHIVPAQCDPYSLYVQLSRCRSLDGIMLISKVRERDLVGNRVPHEMTVAQARLEELSNKTVQEALQWPDDDFRGRKTLP
;
A
#
# COMPACT_ATOMS: atom_id res chain seq x y z
N MET A 1 16.15 -15.56 -2.16
CA MET A 1 15.15 -15.67 -3.24
C MET A 1 13.77 -15.64 -2.60
N MET A 2 13.07 -14.51 -2.60
CA MET A 2 11.64 -14.50 -2.23
C MET A 2 10.90 -15.19 -3.37
N LEU A 3 10.21 -16.29 -3.08
CA LEU A 3 9.31 -16.97 -4.02
C LEU A 3 8.15 -16.03 -4.34
N ASN A 4 8.34 -15.15 -5.31
CA ASN A 4 7.29 -14.27 -5.77
C ASN A 4 6.34 -15.10 -6.62
N GLN A 5 5.28 -15.64 -6.03
CA GLN A 5 4.33 -16.55 -6.70
C GLN A 5 3.39 -15.77 -7.65
N GLY A 6 3.87 -14.69 -8.27
CA GLY A 6 3.05 -13.73 -9.01
C GLY A 6 2.29 -12.77 -8.11
N ASP A 7 2.74 -12.54 -6.87
CA ASP A 7 2.10 -11.60 -5.95
C ASP A 7 2.32 -10.17 -6.46
N ASP A 8 1.43 -9.74 -7.35
CA ASP A 8 1.43 -8.44 -8.00
C ASP A 8 0.02 -7.81 -7.94
N SER A 9 -0.13 -6.60 -8.47
CA SER A 9 -1.42 -5.90 -8.45
C SER A 9 -2.55 -6.63 -9.18
N ALA A 10 -2.23 -7.56 -10.09
CA ALA A 10 -3.23 -8.38 -10.78
C ALA A 10 -3.64 -9.62 -9.97
N ILE A 11 -2.88 -9.98 -8.93
CA ILE A 11 -3.11 -11.15 -8.07
C ILE A 11 -3.14 -10.64 -6.62
N PRO A 12 -4.29 -10.09 -6.15
CA PRO A 12 -4.38 -9.40 -4.85
C PRO A 12 -4.33 -10.37 -3.66
N VAL A 13 -4.43 -11.68 -3.92
CA VAL A 13 -4.33 -12.77 -2.96
C VAL A 13 -2.87 -13.25 -2.89
N PRO A 14 -2.15 -13.03 -1.78
CA PRO A 14 -0.77 -13.46 -1.65
C PRO A 14 -0.68 -15.00 -1.64
N GLY A 15 0.45 -15.54 -2.09
CA GLY A 15 0.69 -16.99 -2.05
C GLY A 15 0.85 -17.53 -0.61
N VAL A 16 1.36 -16.69 0.30
CA VAL A 16 1.51 -16.99 1.73
C VAL A 16 1.03 -15.78 2.53
N PHE A 17 0.20 -16.01 3.55
CA PHE A 17 -0.25 -14.97 4.47
C PHE A 17 0.22 -15.29 5.88
N MET A 18 1.17 -14.50 6.38
CA MET A 18 1.63 -14.58 7.77
C MET A 18 0.69 -13.74 8.64
N PHE A 19 0.28 -14.28 9.78
CA PHE A 19 -0.62 -13.60 10.71
C PHE A 19 -0.09 -13.60 12.13
N VAL A 20 -0.17 -12.45 12.79
CA VAL A 20 0.01 -12.27 14.22
C VAL A 20 -1.11 -11.33 14.70
N PRO A 21 -1.85 -11.65 15.78
CA PRO A 21 -2.84 -10.73 16.34
C PRO A 21 -2.25 -9.34 16.63
N GLY A 22 -2.98 -8.29 16.27
CA GLY A 22 -2.54 -6.90 16.40
C GLY A 22 -1.66 -6.41 15.25
N MET A 23 -1.34 -7.24 14.25
CA MET A 23 -0.53 -6.78 13.12
C MET A 23 -1.31 -5.81 12.23
N PRO A 24 -0.64 -4.79 11.65
CA PRO A 24 -1.26 -3.96 10.64
C PRO A 24 -1.52 -4.77 9.36
N VAL A 25 -2.68 -4.57 8.75
CA VAL A 25 -3.14 -5.23 7.53
C VAL A 25 -3.58 -4.17 6.52
N VAL A 26 -3.24 -4.37 5.25
CA VAL A 26 -3.74 -3.55 4.14
C VAL A 26 -4.57 -4.41 3.20
N VAL A 27 -5.78 -3.95 2.88
CA VAL A 27 -6.65 -4.60 1.91
C VAL A 27 -6.12 -4.34 0.50
N ASN A 28 -6.06 -5.38 -0.34
CA ASN A 28 -5.52 -5.32 -1.71
C ASN A 28 -6.63 -5.29 -2.79
N HIS A 29 -7.90 -5.41 -2.41
CA HIS A 29 -9.01 -5.47 -3.35
C HIS A 29 -10.26 -4.78 -2.80
N ASN A 30 -11.03 -4.14 -3.68
CA ASN A 30 -12.32 -3.57 -3.30
C ASN A 30 -13.33 -4.71 -3.12
N THR A 31 -13.76 -4.96 -1.89
CA THR A 31 -14.73 -6.02 -1.58
C THR A 31 -16.09 -5.43 -1.21
N HIS A 32 -16.12 -4.58 -0.18
CA HIS A 32 -17.34 -3.92 0.29
C HIS A 32 -17.09 -2.42 0.48
N GLN A 33 -17.26 -1.65 -0.60
CA GLN A 33 -16.98 -0.21 -0.60
C GLN A 33 -17.86 0.57 0.40
N GLY A 34 -19.13 0.19 0.54
CA GLY A 34 -20.04 0.80 1.52
C GLY A 34 -19.62 0.57 2.98
N LEU A 35 -18.81 -0.47 3.23
CA LEU A 35 -18.25 -0.77 4.54
C LEU A 35 -16.76 -0.40 4.64
N LYS A 36 -16.26 0.40 3.69
CA LYS A 36 -14.87 0.89 3.62
C LYS A 36 -13.80 -0.21 3.50
N LEU A 37 -14.18 -1.45 3.15
CA LEU A 37 -13.25 -2.50 2.76
C LEU A 37 -12.80 -2.31 1.30
N VAL A 38 -11.86 -1.39 1.12
CA VAL A 38 -11.34 -0.96 -0.18
C VAL A 38 -9.83 -1.16 -0.28
N ASN A 39 -9.32 -1.29 -1.51
CA ASN A 39 -7.90 -1.41 -1.79
C ASN A 39 -7.12 -0.23 -1.19
N GLY A 40 -6.06 -0.51 -0.45
CA GLY A 40 -5.23 0.45 0.27
C GLY A 40 -5.72 0.80 1.68
N ALA A 41 -6.94 0.42 2.06
CA ALA A 41 -7.43 0.66 3.42
C ALA A 41 -6.63 -0.15 4.44
N SER A 42 -6.24 0.51 5.53
CA SER A 42 -5.42 -0.06 6.61
C SER A 42 -6.28 -0.41 7.82
N TYR A 43 -5.99 -1.57 8.40
CA TYR A 43 -6.69 -2.14 9.54
C TYR A 43 -5.68 -2.76 10.52
N THR A 44 -6.13 -3.07 11.72
CA THR A 44 -5.45 -4.00 12.63
C THR A 44 -6.12 -5.37 12.50
N GLY A 45 -5.34 -6.43 12.30
CA GLY A 45 -5.85 -7.79 12.26
C GLY A 45 -6.00 -8.35 13.67
N LEU A 46 -7.21 -8.70 14.07
CA LEU A 46 -7.50 -9.18 15.42
C LEU A 46 -7.43 -10.69 15.54
N ASP A 47 -8.08 -11.39 14.61
CA ASP A 47 -8.15 -12.85 14.61
C ASP A 47 -8.39 -13.41 13.21
N VAL A 48 -8.08 -14.68 13.01
CA VAL A 48 -8.29 -15.41 11.75
C VAL A 48 -9.29 -16.52 11.97
N ILE A 49 -10.33 -16.54 11.14
CA ILE A 49 -11.28 -17.64 11.12
C ILE A 49 -10.68 -18.77 10.29
N LEU A 50 -10.30 -19.86 10.94
CA LEU A 50 -9.70 -21.02 10.27
C LEU A 50 -10.75 -21.84 9.50
N ASP A 51 -10.35 -22.36 8.34
CA ASP A 51 -11.15 -23.34 7.61
C ASP A 51 -10.89 -24.74 8.19
N LYS A 52 -11.96 -25.40 8.68
CA LYS A 52 -11.88 -26.74 9.26
C LYS A 52 -11.44 -27.81 8.25
N ALA A 53 -11.62 -27.56 6.95
CA ALA A 53 -11.12 -28.45 5.90
C ALA A 53 -9.58 -28.46 5.80
N HIS A 54 -8.91 -27.45 6.36
CA HIS A 54 -7.46 -27.25 6.28
C HIS A 54 -6.86 -27.11 7.70
N PRO A 55 -6.77 -28.23 8.46
CA PRO A 55 -6.27 -28.20 9.84
C PRO A 55 -4.82 -27.68 9.90
N GLY A 56 -4.49 -27.08 11.04
CA GLY A 56 -3.17 -26.51 11.27
C GLY A 56 -2.17 -27.54 11.77
N HIS A 57 -0.92 -27.39 11.35
CA HIS A 57 0.21 -28.20 11.79
C HIS A 57 1.14 -27.34 12.64
N ARG A 58 1.31 -27.71 13.91
CA ARG A 58 2.20 -27.00 14.82
C ARG A 58 3.65 -27.32 14.47
N ILE A 59 4.47 -26.30 14.29
CA ILE A 59 5.91 -26.44 13.99
C ILE A 59 6.81 -25.92 15.11
N SER A 60 6.29 -25.10 16.02
CA SER A 60 6.96 -24.63 17.25
C SER A 60 5.94 -24.32 18.36
N ALA A 61 6.41 -23.83 19.51
CA ALA A 61 5.53 -23.43 20.61
C ALA A 61 4.55 -22.32 20.23
N ASP A 62 4.92 -21.44 19.30
CA ASP A 62 4.18 -20.23 18.93
C ASP A 62 3.73 -20.20 17.46
N THR A 63 4.13 -21.19 16.65
CA THR A 63 3.89 -21.18 15.21
C THR A 63 3.11 -22.40 14.74
N MET A 64 2.07 -22.13 13.96
CA MET A 64 1.22 -23.11 13.28
C MET A 64 1.15 -22.79 11.79
N VAL A 65 1.18 -23.82 10.95
CA VAL A 65 1.09 -23.70 9.50
C VAL A 65 -0.19 -24.36 9.01
N HIS A 66 -0.95 -23.65 8.19
CA HIS A 66 -2.15 -24.17 7.53
C HIS A 66 -1.88 -24.33 6.03
N PHE A 67 -2.16 -25.51 5.48
CA PHE A 67 -2.03 -25.81 4.04
C PHE A 67 -3.35 -25.57 3.29
N GLY A 68 -3.90 -24.38 3.50
CA GLY A 68 -5.12 -23.90 2.87
C GLY A 68 -5.42 -22.47 3.32
N PRO A 69 -6.26 -21.74 2.59
CA PRO A 69 -6.62 -20.40 3.01
C PRO A 69 -7.50 -20.46 4.28
N PRO A 70 -7.44 -19.43 5.14
CA PRO A 70 -8.43 -19.30 6.21
C PRO A 70 -9.83 -19.07 5.62
N ALA A 71 -10.89 -19.15 6.42
CA ALA A 71 -12.23 -18.76 5.98
C ALA A 71 -12.35 -17.23 5.87
N GLY A 72 -11.69 -16.49 6.77
CA GLY A 72 -11.68 -15.03 6.80
C GLY A 72 -10.75 -14.46 7.88
N ILE A 73 -10.65 -13.14 7.95
CA ILE A 73 -9.91 -12.40 8.97
C ILE A 73 -10.80 -11.30 9.56
N ILE A 74 -10.74 -11.14 10.89
CA ILE A 74 -11.44 -10.09 11.64
C ILE A 74 -10.51 -8.88 11.71
N LEU A 75 -11.04 -7.74 11.28
CA LEU A 75 -10.30 -6.48 11.15
C LEU A 75 -10.97 -5.38 11.97
N GLU A 76 -10.17 -4.49 12.55
CA GLU A 76 -10.62 -3.26 13.19
C GLU A 76 -9.91 -2.03 12.62
N SER A 77 -10.58 -0.88 12.67
CA SER A 77 -10.00 0.44 12.40
C SER A 77 -10.89 1.54 12.97
N GLU A 78 -10.41 2.78 12.95
CA GLU A 78 -11.26 3.96 13.21
C GLU A 78 -12.52 3.99 12.33
N THR A 79 -12.44 3.45 11.12
CA THR A 79 -13.55 3.48 10.16
C THR A 79 -14.63 2.44 10.42
N THR A 80 -14.33 1.42 11.24
CA THR A 80 -15.27 0.38 11.66
C THR A 80 -15.89 0.68 13.02
N LYS A 81 -15.53 1.82 13.65
CA LYS A 81 -16.18 2.28 14.88
C LYS A 81 -17.69 2.36 14.71
N ASN A 82 -18.40 1.87 15.71
CA ASN A 82 -19.84 1.71 15.80
C ASN A 82 -20.43 0.62 14.88
N PHE A 83 -19.60 -0.19 14.22
CA PHE A 83 -20.12 -1.40 13.56
C PHE A 83 -20.50 -2.43 14.62
N HIS A 84 -21.69 -3.00 14.46
CA HIS A 84 -22.19 -4.04 15.35
C HIS A 84 -22.90 -5.11 14.54
N PHE A 85 -22.16 -6.17 14.20
CA PHE A 85 -22.69 -7.33 13.49
C PHE A 85 -22.96 -8.47 14.48
N VAL A 86 -24.11 -9.12 14.34
CA VAL A 86 -24.49 -10.25 15.19
C VAL A 86 -23.44 -11.37 15.05
N GLY A 87 -22.91 -11.81 16.19
CA GLY A 87 -21.90 -12.88 16.23
C GLY A 87 -20.46 -12.43 15.97
N MET A 88 -20.20 -11.11 15.89
CA MET A 88 -18.86 -10.54 15.80
C MET A 88 -18.56 -9.58 16.96
N PRO A 89 -17.28 -9.39 17.32
CA PRO A 89 -16.91 -8.33 18.25
C PRO A 89 -17.35 -6.94 17.72
N PRO A 90 -17.75 -6.02 18.60
CA PRO A 90 -18.08 -4.65 18.20
C PRO A 90 -16.89 -3.96 17.56
N ASP A 91 -17.15 -2.97 16.71
CA ASP A 91 -16.14 -2.17 16.00
C ASP A 91 -15.28 -2.96 15.01
N THR A 92 -15.67 -4.20 14.67
CA THR A 92 -14.95 -5.06 13.74
C THR A 92 -15.70 -5.30 12.45
N ILE A 93 -14.95 -5.77 11.44
CA ILE A 93 -15.47 -6.22 10.16
C ILE A 93 -14.77 -7.50 9.70
N LEU A 94 -15.49 -8.34 8.96
CA LEU A 94 -14.97 -9.58 8.41
C LEU A 94 -14.51 -9.35 6.97
N LEU A 95 -13.25 -9.69 6.68
CA LEU A 95 -12.77 -9.85 5.32
C LEU A 95 -12.69 -11.34 4.98
N THR A 96 -13.54 -11.79 4.05
CA THR A 96 -13.56 -13.19 3.61
C THR A 96 -12.56 -13.44 2.49
N THR A 97 -12.24 -14.71 2.27
CA THR A 97 -11.42 -15.11 1.12
C THR A 97 -12.10 -14.83 -0.22
N MET A 98 -11.27 -14.63 -1.25
CA MET A 98 -11.71 -14.59 -2.64
C MET A 98 -10.87 -15.55 -3.48
N SER A 99 -11.40 -15.91 -4.65
CA SER A 99 -10.67 -16.68 -5.66
C SER A 99 -10.31 -15.77 -6.84
N VAL A 100 -9.06 -15.83 -7.28
CA VAL A 100 -8.56 -15.10 -8.46
C VAL A 100 -8.01 -16.09 -9.49
N SER A 101 -8.33 -15.87 -10.77
CA SER A 101 -7.75 -16.63 -11.88
C SER A 101 -6.40 -16.04 -12.26
N ILE A 102 -5.40 -16.90 -12.34
CA ILE A 102 -4.03 -16.57 -12.72
C ILE A 102 -3.80 -17.19 -14.10
N ARG A 103 -3.87 -16.35 -15.14
CA ARG A 103 -3.63 -16.79 -16.51
C ARG A 103 -2.15 -17.08 -16.77
N CYS A 104 -1.86 -18.01 -17.67
CA CYS A 104 -0.52 -18.22 -18.20
C CYS A 104 0.03 -16.92 -18.80
N GLN A 105 1.29 -16.61 -18.47
CA GLN A 105 1.95 -15.41 -18.97
C GLN A 105 3.43 -15.71 -19.28
N ARG A 106 4.00 -15.05 -20.29
CA ARG A 106 5.43 -15.18 -20.65
C ARG A 106 6.37 -14.94 -19.48
N LYS A 107 5.98 -14.07 -18.53
CA LYS A 107 6.75 -13.75 -17.32
C LYS A 107 6.81 -14.91 -16.29
N ARG A 108 5.99 -15.95 -16.47
CA ARG A 108 5.96 -17.18 -15.66
C ARG A 108 6.07 -18.39 -16.59
N PRO A 109 7.23 -18.65 -17.20
CA PRO A 109 7.38 -19.75 -18.17
C PRO A 109 7.15 -21.13 -17.55
N TRP A 110 7.26 -21.25 -16.23
CA TRP A 110 6.95 -22.48 -15.48
C TRP A 110 5.44 -22.77 -15.37
N GLN A 111 4.58 -21.78 -15.62
CA GLN A 111 3.13 -21.95 -15.57
C GLN A 111 2.63 -22.44 -16.93
N GLN A 112 2.29 -23.73 -17.02
CA GLN A 112 1.78 -24.34 -18.25
C GLN A 112 0.26 -24.17 -18.44
N ASN A 113 -0.49 -24.09 -17.33
CA ASN A 113 -1.94 -23.99 -17.34
C ASN A 113 -2.43 -22.78 -16.54
N ASP A 114 -3.62 -22.28 -16.89
CA ASP A 114 -4.32 -21.33 -16.07
C ASP A 114 -4.65 -21.97 -14.71
N VAL A 115 -4.40 -21.23 -13.64
CA VAL A 115 -4.67 -21.70 -12.27
C VAL A 115 -5.59 -20.73 -11.55
N SER A 116 -6.13 -21.13 -10.42
CA SER A 116 -6.82 -20.22 -9.52
C SER A 116 -6.15 -20.23 -8.15
N ARG A 117 -6.18 -19.09 -7.48
CA ARG A 117 -5.73 -18.96 -6.09
C ARG A 117 -6.87 -18.45 -5.24
N LYS A 118 -7.14 -19.16 -4.14
CA LYS A 118 -8.08 -18.75 -3.10
C LYS A 118 -7.32 -18.27 -1.87
N GLY A 119 -7.75 -17.17 -1.27
CA GLY A 119 -7.14 -16.63 -0.06
C GLY A 119 -7.62 -15.22 0.29
N LEU A 120 -7.03 -14.63 1.33
CA LEU A 120 -7.39 -13.29 1.79
C LEU A 120 -6.86 -12.24 0.81
N PRO A 121 -7.68 -11.29 0.35
CA PRO A 121 -7.21 -10.20 -0.50
C PRO A 121 -6.61 -9.07 0.33
N CYS A 122 -5.64 -9.39 1.18
CA CYS A 122 -4.91 -8.45 2.01
C CYS A 122 -3.47 -8.90 2.22
N ALA A 123 -2.61 -7.98 2.63
CA ALA A 123 -1.24 -8.27 3.02
C ALA A 123 -0.94 -7.67 4.39
N ALA A 124 0.04 -8.25 5.10
CA ALA A 124 0.59 -7.61 6.27
C ALA A 124 1.19 -6.24 5.86
N ALA A 125 0.96 -5.22 6.68
CA ALA A 125 1.29 -3.83 6.37
C ALA A 125 2.41 -3.27 7.27
N PHE A 126 3.19 -4.13 7.94
CA PHE A 126 4.37 -3.71 8.70
C PHE A 126 5.55 -3.34 7.79
N ALA A 127 5.57 -3.87 6.56
CA ALA A 127 6.50 -3.50 5.49
C ALA A 127 5.68 -3.18 4.24
N CYS A 128 5.80 -1.95 3.76
CA CYS A 128 5.05 -1.47 2.61
C CYS A 128 6.00 -0.88 1.58
N THR A 129 5.61 -0.98 0.30
CA THR A 129 6.28 -0.20 -0.74
C THR A 129 5.93 1.27 -0.56
N ASP A 130 6.82 2.14 -1.03
CA ASP A 130 6.64 3.59 -1.14
C ASP A 130 5.31 3.96 -1.81
N TYR A 131 4.91 3.26 -2.87
CA TYR A 131 3.60 3.43 -3.51
C TYR A 131 2.42 3.23 -2.55
N LYS A 132 2.48 2.24 -1.65
CA LYS A 132 1.39 1.93 -0.70
C LYS A 132 1.36 2.84 0.52
N VAL A 133 2.48 3.50 0.84
CA VAL A 133 2.55 4.48 1.94
C VAL A 133 2.42 5.92 1.45
N GLN A 134 2.31 6.14 0.15
CA GLN A 134 2.06 7.46 -0.41
C GLN A 134 0.83 8.09 0.24
N SER A 135 0.94 9.38 0.58
CA SER A 135 -0.06 10.17 1.33
C SER A 135 -0.25 9.83 2.81
N ARG A 136 0.53 8.90 3.39
CA ARG A 136 0.55 8.67 4.84
C ARG A 136 1.62 9.48 5.55
N THR A 137 1.34 9.89 6.78
CA THR A 137 2.35 10.39 7.72
C THR A 137 2.48 9.39 8.87
N LEU A 138 3.72 9.01 9.17
CA LEU A 138 4.08 7.99 10.14
C LEU A 138 5.01 8.60 11.19
N GLU A 139 4.80 8.23 12.45
CA GLU A 139 5.63 8.72 13.57
C GLU A 139 7.04 8.16 13.52
N ARG A 140 7.18 6.89 13.13
CA ARG A 140 8.46 6.20 12.98
C ARG A 140 8.44 5.31 11.74
N VAL A 141 9.56 5.24 11.04
CA VAL A 141 9.71 4.44 9.82
C VAL A 141 11.10 3.79 9.77
N ALA A 142 11.16 2.56 9.26
CA ALA A 142 12.40 1.94 8.84
C ALA A 142 12.44 1.93 7.30
N LEU A 143 13.44 2.55 6.70
CA LEU A 143 13.54 2.76 5.26
C LEU A 143 14.66 1.92 4.65
N GLU A 144 14.38 1.30 3.50
CA GLU A 144 15.39 0.70 2.62
C GLU A 144 15.46 1.53 1.32
N LEU A 145 16.45 2.42 1.26
CA LEU A 145 16.61 3.39 0.16
C LEU A 145 17.30 2.74 -1.05
N ARG A 146 16.65 1.73 -1.65
CA ARG A 146 17.13 0.99 -2.81
C ARG A 146 16.04 0.89 -3.88
N GLY A 147 16.46 0.70 -5.12
CA GLY A 147 15.53 0.48 -6.22
C GLY A 147 14.82 -0.88 -6.13
N THR A 148 13.66 -0.97 -6.77
CA THR A 148 12.77 -2.15 -6.77
C THR A 148 13.30 -3.34 -7.57
N ARG A 149 14.37 -3.15 -8.36
CA ARG A 149 14.99 -4.18 -9.20
C ARG A 149 16.34 -4.60 -8.65
N THR A 150 16.74 -5.82 -8.93
CA THR A 150 18.09 -6.33 -8.63
C THR A 150 18.74 -6.81 -9.93
N THR A 151 20.03 -6.55 -10.09
CA THR A 151 20.84 -7.06 -11.19
C THR A 151 21.98 -7.91 -10.65
N ASN A 152 22.41 -8.90 -11.43
CA ASN A 152 23.62 -9.66 -11.12
C ASN A 152 24.81 -8.92 -11.73
N VAL A 153 25.76 -8.51 -10.89
CA VAL A 153 27.03 -7.90 -11.29
C VAL A 153 28.14 -8.75 -10.69
N ASP A 154 28.94 -9.38 -11.54
CA ASP A 154 30.06 -10.25 -11.13
C ASP A 154 29.68 -11.32 -10.09
N GLY A 155 28.53 -11.98 -10.29
CA GLY A 155 28.02 -13.02 -9.39
C GLY A 155 27.28 -12.48 -8.15
N HIS A 156 27.27 -11.16 -7.92
CA HIS A 156 26.64 -10.53 -6.78
C HIS A 156 25.29 -9.92 -7.15
N ILE A 157 24.27 -10.18 -6.33
CA ILE A 157 22.95 -9.56 -6.48
C ILE A 157 23.03 -8.15 -5.92
N VAL A 158 22.96 -7.15 -6.80
CA VAL A 158 23.04 -5.74 -6.46
C VAL A 158 21.70 -5.07 -6.74
N PRO A 159 21.09 -4.36 -5.76
CA PRO A 159 19.85 -3.62 -6.02
C PRO A 159 20.12 -2.39 -6.88
N ALA A 160 19.14 -2.04 -7.71
CA ALA A 160 19.13 -0.85 -8.55
C ALA A 160 19.20 0.43 -7.71
N GLN A 161 19.46 1.55 -8.38
CA GLN A 161 19.44 2.87 -7.76
C GLN A 161 18.01 3.21 -7.29
N CYS A 162 17.89 3.85 -6.13
CA CYS A 162 16.64 4.44 -5.68
C CYS A 162 16.35 5.68 -6.55
N ASP A 163 15.23 5.71 -7.27
CA ASP A 163 14.87 6.86 -8.09
C ASP A 163 14.48 8.06 -7.20
N PRO A 164 14.56 9.31 -7.72
CA PRO A 164 14.40 10.50 -6.90
C PRO A 164 12.98 10.63 -6.32
N TYR A 165 11.96 10.07 -6.99
CA TYR A 165 10.58 10.13 -6.51
C TYR A 165 10.36 9.15 -5.37
N SER A 166 10.83 7.90 -5.52
CA SER A 166 10.80 6.90 -4.45
C SER A 166 11.54 7.40 -3.20
N LEU A 167 12.71 8.01 -3.39
CA LEU A 167 13.49 8.62 -2.31
C LEU A 167 12.68 9.71 -1.59
N TYR A 168 12.09 10.64 -2.34
CA TYR A 168 11.26 11.71 -1.79
C TYR A 168 10.04 11.16 -1.05
N VAL A 169 9.31 10.21 -1.64
CA VAL A 169 8.11 9.61 -1.03
C VAL A 169 8.48 8.95 0.29
N GLN A 170 9.53 8.14 0.32
CA GLN A 170 9.96 7.42 1.54
C GLN A 170 10.39 8.37 2.66
N LEU A 171 11.27 9.34 2.37
CA LEU A 171 11.77 10.28 3.38
C LEU A 171 10.66 11.21 3.90
N SER A 172 9.70 11.60 3.05
CA SER A 172 8.59 12.46 3.44
C SER A 172 7.48 11.75 4.23
N ARG A 173 7.60 10.43 4.49
CA ARG A 173 6.61 9.72 5.32
C ARG A 173 6.74 10.05 6.80
N CYS A 174 7.90 10.51 7.26
CA CYS A 174 8.11 10.86 8.67
C CYS A 174 8.33 12.36 8.85
N ARG A 175 7.85 12.91 9.98
CA ARG A 175 7.94 14.35 10.28
C ARG A 175 9.30 14.79 10.80
N SER A 176 10.11 13.88 11.33
CA SER A 176 11.45 14.17 11.83
C SER A 176 12.45 13.10 11.40
N LEU A 177 13.73 13.48 11.34
CA LEU A 177 14.82 12.55 11.07
C LEU A 177 15.00 11.54 12.21
N ASP A 178 14.72 11.93 13.46
CA ASP A 178 14.81 11.03 14.62
C ASP A 178 13.80 9.87 14.55
N GLY A 179 12.69 10.06 13.82
CA GLY A 179 11.72 9.01 13.55
C GLY A 179 12.13 8.07 12.39
N ILE A 180 13.24 8.35 11.70
CA ILE A 180 13.71 7.56 10.55
C ILE A 180 14.87 6.66 10.96
N MET A 181 14.67 5.36 10.79
CA MET A 181 15.72 4.35 10.83
C MET A 181 16.06 3.92 9.40
N LEU A 182 17.35 3.74 9.09
CA LEU A 182 17.79 3.16 7.84
C LEU A 182 18.11 1.68 8.06
N ILE A 183 17.50 0.80 7.26
CA ILE A 183 17.70 -0.65 7.36
C ILE A 183 19.12 -1.01 6.89
N SER A 184 19.60 -0.33 5.87
CA SER A 184 20.92 -0.51 5.28
C SER A 184 21.66 0.81 5.19
N LYS A 185 23.01 0.76 5.19
CA LYS A 185 23.84 1.93 4.88
C LYS A 185 23.45 2.49 3.50
N VAL A 186 23.24 3.81 3.44
CA VAL A 186 22.92 4.49 2.18
C VAL A 186 24.13 4.47 1.24
N ARG A 187 23.90 4.21 -0.04
CA ARG A 187 24.95 4.33 -1.06
C ARG A 187 24.97 5.74 -1.60
N GLU A 188 26.16 6.22 -1.91
CA GLU A 188 26.36 7.54 -2.51
C GLU A 188 25.47 7.74 -3.73
N ARG A 189 25.41 6.76 -4.64
CA ARG A 189 24.58 6.80 -5.85
C ARG A 189 23.06 6.92 -5.60
N ASP A 190 22.55 6.53 -4.43
CA ASP A 190 21.11 6.63 -4.15
C ASP A 190 20.70 8.03 -3.67
N LEU A 191 21.66 8.86 -3.26
CA LEU A 191 21.43 10.21 -2.72
C LEU A 191 22.13 11.29 -3.56
N VAL A 192 23.44 11.16 -3.75
CA VAL A 192 24.28 12.15 -4.41
C VAL A 192 24.05 12.11 -5.90
N GLY A 193 23.70 13.26 -6.48
CA GLY A 193 23.36 13.38 -7.90
C GLY A 193 22.01 12.77 -8.28
N ASN A 194 21.23 12.27 -7.31
CA ASN A 194 19.88 11.78 -7.55
C ASN A 194 18.92 12.96 -7.75
N ARG A 195 18.75 13.37 -9.02
CA ARG A 195 18.01 14.57 -9.39
C ARG A 195 16.72 14.21 -10.12
N VAL A 196 15.69 15.02 -9.88
CA VAL A 196 14.47 15.00 -10.67
C VAL A 196 14.81 15.19 -12.15
N PRO A 197 14.26 14.37 -13.07
CA PRO A 197 14.40 14.53 -14.51
C PRO A 197 14.08 15.95 -14.98
N HIS A 198 14.89 16.47 -15.91
CA HIS A 198 14.79 17.85 -16.40
C HIS A 198 13.39 18.21 -16.92
N GLU A 199 12.74 17.28 -17.63
CA GLU A 199 11.38 17.46 -18.16
C GLU A 199 10.37 17.81 -17.07
N MET A 200 10.48 17.20 -15.88
CA MET A 200 9.59 17.47 -14.76
C MET A 200 9.89 18.82 -14.12
N THR A 201 11.16 19.21 -14.04
CA THR A 201 11.54 20.55 -13.56
C THR A 201 10.94 21.65 -14.45
N VAL A 202 11.01 21.46 -15.77
CA VAL A 202 10.41 22.39 -16.75
C VAL A 202 8.88 22.41 -16.60
N ALA A 203 8.25 21.24 -16.46
CA ALA A 203 6.81 21.15 -16.27
C ALA A 203 6.34 21.84 -14.98
N GLN A 204 7.05 21.64 -13.87
CA GLN A 204 6.74 22.30 -12.60
C GLN A 204 6.86 23.83 -12.71
N ALA A 205 7.93 24.34 -13.30
CA ALA A 205 8.11 25.78 -13.49
C ALA A 205 6.98 26.40 -14.32
N ARG A 206 6.52 25.70 -15.36
CA ARG A 206 5.36 26.10 -16.16
C ARG A 206 4.07 26.13 -15.33
N LEU A 207 3.85 25.12 -14.47
CA LEU A 207 2.68 25.08 -13.59
C LEU A 207 2.69 26.24 -12.57
N GLU A 208 3.85 26.59 -12.03
CA GLU A 208 4.01 27.74 -11.15
C GLU A 208 3.68 29.06 -11.86
N GLU A 209 4.15 29.24 -13.11
CA GLU A 209 3.79 30.41 -13.92
C GLU A 209 2.27 30.50 -14.17
N LEU A 210 1.63 29.39 -14.55
CA LEU A 210 0.18 29.33 -14.77
C LEU A 210 -0.61 29.59 -13.48
N SER A 211 -0.15 29.05 -12.35
CA SER A 211 -0.74 29.30 -11.03
C SER A 211 -0.69 30.79 -10.69
N ASN A 212 0.46 31.44 -10.88
CA ASN A 212 0.61 32.86 -10.61
C ASN A 212 -0.31 33.72 -11.50
N LYS A 213 -0.41 33.40 -12.79
CA LYS A 213 -1.36 34.08 -13.70
C LYS A 213 -2.80 33.93 -13.24
N THR A 214 -3.20 32.71 -12.88
CA THR A 214 -4.56 32.41 -12.39
C THR A 214 -4.90 33.21 -11.13
N VAL A 215 -3.97 33.28 -10.17
CA VAL A 215 -4.15 34.06 -8.93
C VAL A 215 -4.27 35.56 -9.23
N GLN A 216 -3.45 36.10 -10.14
CA GLN A 216 -3.51 37.51 -10.53
C GLN A 216 -4.83 37.87 -11.22
N GLU A 217 -5.32 37.02 -12.12
CA GLU A 217 -6.62 37.21 -12.79
C GLU A 217 -7.78 37.15 -11.79
N ALA A 218 -7.76 36.19 -10.85
CA ALA A 218 -8.78 36.05 -9.82
C ALA A 218 -8.84 37.26 -8.88
N LEU A 219 -7.69 37.85 -8.53
CA LEU A 219 -7.62 39.08 -7.71
C LEU A 219 -8.12 40.33 -8.45
N GLN A 220 -8.18 40.29 -9.78
CA GLN A 220 -8.70 41.38 -10.60
C GLN A 220 -10.21 41.27 -10.85
N TRP A 221 -10.88 40.20 -10.39
CA TRP A 221 -12.33 40.14 -10.44
C TRP A 221 -12.95 41.14 -9.46
N PRO A 222 -13.82 42.05 -9.92
CA PRO A 222 -14.52 42.96 -9.03
C PRO A 222 -15.54 42.21 -8.16
N ASP A 223 -15.67 42.62 -6.89
CA ASP A 223 -16.73 42.21 -5.92
C ASP A 223 -18.17 42.57 -6.34
N ASP A 224 -18.41 42.94 -7.60
CA ASP A 224 -19.59 43.72 -8.03
C ASP A 224 -20.91 42.91 -8.12
N ASP A 225 -20.90 41.60 -7.93
CA ASP A 225 -22.13 40.79 -8.05
C ASP A 225 -23.02 40.76 -6.77
N PHE A 226 -22.62 41.40 -5.67
CA PHE A 226 -23.44 41.44 -4.43
C PHE A 226 -24.14 42.79 -4.13
N ARG A 227 -23.98 43.84 -4.95
CA ARG A 227 -24.65 45.15 -4.73
C ARG A 227 -25.64 45.57 -5.81
N GLY A 228 -26.25 44.58 -6.48
CA GLY A 228 -27.13 44.79 -7.64
C GLY A 228 -28.60 44.41 -7.46
N ARG A 229 -29.17 44.37 -6.25
CA ARG A 229 -30.64 44.35 -6.08
C ARG A 229 -31.10 45.51 -5.22
N LYS A 230 -31.05 46.71 -5.83
CA LYS A 230 -31.86 47.83 -5.38
C LYS A 230 -33.33 47.45 -5.53
N THR A 231 -34.03 47.58 -4.40
CA THR A 231 -35.47 47.70 -4.26
C THR A 231 -36.08 48.59 -5.35
N LEU A 232 -37.19 48.15 -5.92
CA LEU A 232 -38.15 48.95 -6.69
C LEU A 232 -39.52 48.24 -6.63
N PRO A 233 -40.60 49.01 -6.73
CA PRO A 233 -41.63 49.25 -5.71
C PRO A 233 -42.68 48.15 -5.53
#